data_AF-A0A5N5NSZ4-F1
#
_entry.id   AF-A0A5N5NSZ4-F1
#
_cell.length_a   1.000
_cell.length_b   1.000
_cell.length_c   1.000
_cell.angle_alpha   90.00
_cell.angle_beta   90.00
_cell.angle_gamma   90.00
#
_symmetry.space_group_name_H-M   'P 1'
#
loop_
_entity.id
_entity.type
_entity.pdbx_description
1 polymer ?
#
loop_
_entity_poly.entity_id
_entity_poly.type
_entity_poly.pdbx_seq_one_letter_code
_entity_poly.pdbx_strand_id
1 'polypeptide(L)'
;MELRLPGLLRRDDLEIPENYTVPRFPSLYWPPETFPYTLFYIGDIWRFTFLWTIIIYAIFHLGSTCVALMMQVGKTRTNWKYMWIVPIVYAFMAGFQAMFAGSVVGLV
;
A
#
# COMPACT_ATOMS: atom_id res chain seq x y z
N MET A 1 -34.63 29.35 -0.36
CA MET A 1 -34.96 27.99 0.13
C MET A 1 -33.96 27.07 -0.55
N GLU A 2 -32.80 26.86 0.07
CA GLU A 2 -31.78 25.97 -0.49
C GLU A 2 -32.17 24.52 -0.19
N LEU A 3 -32.31 23.73 -1.26
CA LEU A 3 -32.54 22.29 -1.17
C LEU A 3 -31.23 21.62 -0.77
N ARG A 4 -31.05 21.37 0.55
CA ARG A 4 -30.01 20.47 1.07
C ARG A 4 -30.32 19.05 0.58
N LEU A 5 -29.66 18.62 -0.49
CA LEU A 5 -29.71 17.24 -0.98
C LEU A 5 -29.03 16.34 0.07
N PRO A 6 -29.73 15.36 0.69
CA PRO A 6 -29.20 14.53 1.79
C PRO A 6 -28.14 13.50 1.36
N GLY A 7 -27.50 13.68 0.20
CA GLY A 7 -26.53 12.73 -0.37
C GLY A 7 -25.15 13.31 -0.65
N LEU A 8 -24.92 14.61 -0.39
CA LEU A 8 -23.62 15.25 -0.61
C LEU A 8 -23.20 16.00 0.65
N LEU A 9 -22.75 15.26 1.66
CA LEU A 9 -22.04 15.85 2.79
C LEU A 9 -20.75 16.47 2.25
N ARG A 10 -20.61 17.78 2.35
CA ARG A 10 -19.35 18.47 2.05
C ARG A 10 -18.32 17.97 3.08
N ARG A 11 -17.04 17.85 2.71
CA ARG A 11 -16.01 17.46 3.69
C ARG A 11 -15.98 18.37 4.92
N ASP A 12 -16.39 19.62 4.75
CA ASP A 12 -16.50 20.64 5.80
C ASP A 12 -17.70 20.40 6.76
N ASP A 13 -18.64 19.53 6.37
CA ASP A 13 -19.82 19.16 7.16
C ASP A 13 -19.61 17.83 7.92
N LEU A 14 -18.47 17.15 7.71
CA LEU A 14 -18.14 15.90 8.39
C LEU A 14 -17.56 16.19 9.77
N GLU A 15 -18.43 16.21 10.78
CA GLU A 15 -17.99 16.14 12.17
C GLU A 15 -17.22 14.83 12.39
N ILE A 16 -15.97 14.96 12.84
CA ILE A 16 -15.15 13.80 13.22
C ILE A 16 -15.88 13.10 14.36
N PRO A 17 -16.20 11.80 14.26
CA PRO A 17 -16.81 11.08 15.36
C PRO A 17 -15.94 11.18 16.61
N GLU A 18 -16.52 11.52 17.77
CA GLU A 18 -15.76 11.60 19.03
C GLU A 18 -15.03 10.29 19.37
N ASN A 19 -15.54 9.16 18.87
CA ASN A 19 -14.94 7.83 19.04
C ASN A 19 -14.11 7.41 17.81
N TYR A 20 -13.37 8.34 17.19
CA TYR A 20 -12.56 8.08 16.00
C TYR A 20 -11.46 7.02 16.24
N THR A 21 -11.74 5.86 15.67
CA THR A 21 -10.93 4.64 15.52
C THR A 21 -9.89 4.58 14.39
N VAL A 22 -8.59 4.49 14.68
CA VAL A 22 -7.55 3.73 13.92
C VAL A 22 -7.87 2.30 13.45
N PRO A 23 -8.41 1.94 12.25
CA PRO A 23 -8.51 0.52 11.88
C PRO A 23 -7.14 -0.15 11.81
N ARG A 24 -7.08 -1.43 12.18
CA ARG A 24 -5.82 -2.21 12.18
C ARG A 24 -5.42 -2.60 10.75
N PHE A 25 -4.23 -2.19 10.34
CA PHE A 25 -3.59 -2.64 9.10
C PHE A 25 -3.40 -4.18 9.05
N PRO A 26 -3.54 -4.87 7.89
CA PRO A 26 -3.66 -4.32 6.53
C PRO A 26 -5.06 -3.94 6.08
N SER A 27 -6.15 -4.42 6.68
CA SER A 27 -7.48 -4.12 6.15
C SER A 27 -7.92 -2.67 6.39
N LEU A 28 -8.60 -2.07 5.41
CA LEU A 28 -9.47 -0.93 5.69
C LEU A 28 -10.81 -1.46 6.23
N TYR A 29 -11.43 -2.43 5.53
CA TYR A 29 -12.43 -3.37 6.07
C TYR A 29 -12.43 -4.73 5.38
N TRP A 30 -11.89 -5.70 6.10
CA TRP A 30 -12.17 -7.12 5.92
C TRP A 30 -12.23 -7.73 7.33
N PRO A 31 -13.38 -8.30 7.76
CA PRO A 31 -14.67 -8.36 7.06
C PRO A 31 -15.32 -6.98 6.84
N PRO A 32 -16.37 -6.87 6.00
CA PRO A 32 -17.11 -5.62 5.80
C PRO A 32 -17.82 -5.21 7.10
N GLU A 33 -17.43 -4.07 7.68
CA GLU A 33 -18.06 -3.52 8.88
C GLU A 33 -19.21 -2.57 8.49
N THR A 34 -20.25 -2.51 9.32
CA THR A 34 -21.46 -1.70 9.08
C THR A 34 -21.26 -0.20 9.30
N PHE A 35 -20.16 0.21 9.94
CA PHE A 35 -19.84 1.61 10.22
C PHE A 35 -18.59 2.07 9.46
N PRO A 36 -18.60 3.29 8.88
CA PRO A 36 -17.45 3.81 8.15
C PRO A 36 -16.43 4.48 9.10
N TYR A 37 -15.62 3.71 9.84
CA TYR A 37 -14.18 4.00 10.05
C TYR A 37 -13.50 4.40 8.71
N THR A 38 -13.76 5.64 8.31
CA THR A 38 -12.99 6.35 7.28
C THR A 38 -11.75 6.93 7.94
N LEU A 39 -10.64 7.02 7.22
CA LEU A 39 -9.44 7.71 7.72
C LEU A 39 -9.68 9.22 7.58
N PHE A 40 -9.71 9.93 8.72
CA PHE A 40 -9.97 11.38 8.75
C PHE A 40 -8.67 12.19 8.73
N TYR A 41 -7.66 11.77 9.48
CA TYR A 41 -6.39 12.50 9.53
C TYR A 41 -5.48 12.11 8.37
N ILE A 42 -4.86 13.13 7.78
CA ILE A 42 -3.89 12.96 6.67
C ILE A 42 -2.75 12.02 7.06
N GLY A 43 -2.31 12.03 8.32
CA GLY A 43 -1.28 11.11 8.81
C GLY A 43 -1.69 9.65 8.72
N ASP A 44 -2.96 9.33 8.97
CA ASP A 44 -3.47 7.97 8.94
C ASP A 44 -3.72 7.51 7.50
N ILE A 45 -4.21 8.41 6.62
CA ILE A 45 -4.30 8.20 5.18
C ILE A 45 -2.91 7.93 4.58
N TRP A 46 -1.93 8.76 4.92
CA TRP A 46 -0.55 8.62 4.45
C TRP A 46 0.07 7.29 4.90
N ARG A 47 -0.04 6.93 6.19
CA ARG A 47 0.48 5.65 6.69
C ARG A 47 -0.17 4.47 5.98
N PHE A 48 -1.49 4.50 5.81
CA PHE A 48 -2.22 3.43 5.15
C PHE A 48 -1.77 3.26 3.69
N THR A 49 -1.76 4.33 2.92
CA THR A 49 -1.35 4.32 1.50
C THR A 49 0.12 3.94 1.32
N PHE A 50 1.00 4.48 2.17
CA PHE A 50 2.43 4.17 2.17
C PHE A 50 2.70 2.69 2.44
N LEU A 51 2.12 2.12 3.50
CA LEU A 51 2.32 0.71 3.85
C LEU A 51 1.74 -0.23 2.78
N TRP A 52 0.57 0.08 2.22
CA TRP A 52 0.00 -0.70 1.12
C TRP A 52 0.86 -0.65 -0.14
N THR A 53 1.43 0.51 -0.44
CA THR A 53 2.33 0.66 -1.59
C THR A 53 3.59 -0.20 -1.41
N ILE A 54 4.17 -0.22 -0.21
CA ILE A 54 5.30 -1.10 0.12
C ILE A 54 4.92 -2.56 -0.11
N ILE A 55 3.76 -3.01 0.40
CA ILE A 55 3.31 -4.40 0.23
C ILE A 55 3.16 -4.76 -1.24
N ILE A 56 2.45 -3.94 -2.01
CA ILE A 56 2.18 -4.21 -3.42
C ILE A 56 3.49 -4.29 -4.19
N TYR A 57 4.39 -3.32 -4.02
CA TYR A 57 5.68 -3.31 -4.68
C TYR A 57 6.55 -4.50 -4.29
N ALA A 58 6.56 -4.87 -3.00
CA ALA A 58 7.28 -6.04 -2.52
C ALA A 58 6.75 -7.33 -3.15
N ILE A 59 5.43 -7.52 -3.23
CA ILE A 59 4.82 -8.71 -3.85
C ILE A 59 5.19 -8.80 -5.34
N PHE A 60 5.07 -7.70 -6.08
CA PHE A 60 5.41 -7.70 -7.51
C PHE A 60 6.90 -7.99 -7.76
N HIS A 61 7.79 -7.35 -7.01
CA HIS A 61 9.23 -7.58 -7.15
C HIS A 61 9.64 -8.97 -6.69
N LEU A 62 9.02 -9.51 -5.64
CA LEU A 62 9.23 -10.88 -5.20
C LEU A 62 8.77 -11.86 -6.29
N GLY A 63 7.59 -11.66 -6.88
CA GLY A 63 7.10 -12.47 -7.99
C GLY A 63 8.06 -12.46 -9.18
N SER A 64 8.54 -11.29 -9.58
CA SER A 64 9.54 -11.17 -10.65
C SER A 64 10.88 -11.83 -10.30
N THR A 65 11.33 -11.68 -9.05
CA THR A 65 12.53 -12.36 -8.53
C THR A 65 12.38 -13.87 -8.60
N CYS A 66 11.24 -14.42 -8.17
CA CYS A 66 10.94 -15.84 -8.26
C CYS A 66 11.03 -16.34 -9.71
N VAL A 67 10.40 -15.64 -10.66
CA VAL A 67 10.47 -15.98 -12.09
C VAL A 67 11.92 -15.93 -12.59
N ALA A 68 12.67 -14.88 -12.25
CA ALA A 68 14.07 -14.72 -12.65
C ALA A 68 14.98 -15.84 -12.11
N LEU A 69 14.76 -16.27 -10.86
CA LEU A 69 15.47 -17.39 -10.26
C LEU A 69 15.06 -18.73 -10.87
N MET A 70 13.77 -18.94 -11.14
CA MET A 70 13.28 -20.14 -11.83
C MET A 70 13.93 -20.31 -13.22
N MET A 71 14.15 -19.21 -13.94
CA MET A 71 14.89 -19.23 -15.23
C MET A 71 16.37 -19.63 -15.10
N GLN A 72 16.93 -19.62 -13.90
CA GLN A 72 18.32 -20.07 -13.64
C GLN A 72 18.40 -21.54 -13.24
N VAL A 73 17.27 -22.19 -12.92
CA VAL A 73 17.23 -23.61 -12.57
C VAL A 73 17.53 -24.46 -13.81
N GLY A 74 18.45 -25.44 -13.68
CA GLY A 74 18.84 -26.34 -14.78
C GLY A 74 19.97 -25.84 -15.68
N LYS A 75 20.46 -24.61 -15.48
CA LYS A 75 21.64 -24.10 -16.20
C LYS A 75 22.94 -24.65 -15.59
N THR A 76 23.77 -25.31 -16.41
CA THR A 76 25.07 -25.89 -16.01
C THR A 76 26.05 -24.88 -15.41
N ARG A 77 25.91 -23.58 -15.70
CA ARG A 77 26.74 -22.49 -15.17
C ARG A 77 25.92 -21.39 -14.49
N THR A 78 25.05 -21.77 -13.55
CA THR A 78 24.46 -20.76 -12.65
C THR A 78 25.54 -20.24 -11.70
N ASN A 79 25.81 -18.95 -11.78
CA ASN A 79 26.73 -18.29 -10.88
C ASN A 79 25.98 -17.95 -9.58
N TRP A 80 26.38 -18.57 -8.47
CA TRP A 80 25.78 -18.38 -7.14
C TRP A 80 25.62 -16.90 -6.75
N LYS A 81 26.54 -16.03 -7.20
CA LYS A 81 26.45 -14.58 -6.97
C LYS A 81 25.18 -13.98 -7.58
N TYR A 82 24.73 -14.48 -8.72
CA TYR A 82 23.49 -14.02 -9.36
C TYR A 82 22.24 -14.39 -8.57
N MET A 83 22.24 -15.54 -7.90
CA MET A 83 21.10 -15.99 -7.08
C MET A 83 20.86 -15.06 -5.89
N TRP A 84 21.89 -14.38 -5.40
CA TRP A 84 21.79 -13.42 -4.29
C TRP A 84 21.64 -11.98 -4.76
N ILE A 85 22.35 -11.57 -5.81
CA ILE A 85 22.33 -10.16 -6.25
C ILE A 85 20.96 -9.77 -6.84
N VAL A 86 20.29 -10.68 -7.54
CA VAL A 86 18.98 -10.40 -8.16
C VAL A 86 17.92 -10.07 -7.10
N PRO A 87 17.68 -10.90 -6.06
CA PRO A 87 16.78 -10.55 -4.97
C PRO A 87 17.13 -9.23 -4.28
N ILE A 88 18.42 -8.98 -4.02
CA ILE A 88 18.86 -7.76 -3.31
C ILE A 88 18.54 -6.52 -4.12
N VAL A 89 18.87 -6.51 -5.42
CA VAL A 89 18.61 -5.38 -6.31
C VAL A 89 17.10 -5.15 -6.45
N TYR A 90 16.31 -6.21 -6.63
CA TYR A 90 14.85 -6.09 -6.75
C TYR A 90 14.21 -5.59 -5.46
N ALA A 91 14.67 -6.04 -4.30
CA ALA A 91 14.18 -5.57 -3.00
C ALA A 91 14.53 -4.09 -2.78
N PHE A 92 15.74 -3.67 -3.15
CA PHE A 92 16.15 -2.26 -3.07
C PHE A 92 15.30 -1.37 -3.99
N MET A 93 15.09 -1.79 -5.24
CA MET A 93 14.24 -1.07 -6.19
C MET A 93 12.79 -0.97 -5.70
N ALA A 94 12.23 -2.07 -5.18
CA ALA A 94 10.89 -2.10 -4.61
C ALA A 94 10.73 -1.09 -3.47
N GLY A 95 11.67 -1.11 -2.50
CA GLY A 95 11.65 -0.19 -1.37
C GLY A 95 11.75 1.27 -1.80
N PHE A 96 12.73 1.58 -2.67
CA PHE A 96 12.92 2.93 -3.17
C PHE A 96 11.67 3.46 -3.89
N GLN A 97 11.15 2.71 -4.87
CA GLN A 97 9.96 3.13 -5.61
C GLN A 97 8.72 3.26 -4.72
N ALA A 98 8.51 2.30 -3.81
CA ALA A 98 7.37 2.33 -2.89
C ALA A 98 7.40 3.53 -1.95
N MET A 99 8.59 3.95 -1.51
CA MET A 99 8.73 5.13 -0.65
C MET A 99 8.24 6.40 -1.35
N PHE A 100 8.65 6.63 -2.60
CA PHE A 100 8.22 7.81 -3.36
C PHE A 100 6.76 7.73 -3.76
N ALA A 101 6.34 6.62 -4.37
CA ALA A 101 4.97 6.44 -4.83
C ALA A 101 3.97 6.52 -3.67
N GLY A 102 4.24 5.80 -2.57
CA GLY A 102 3.38 5.79 -1.40
C GLY A 102 3.32 7.15 -0.71
N SER A 103 4.43 7.90 -0.67
CA SER A 103 4.44 9.22 -0.06
C SER A 103 3.70 10.27 -0.87
N VAL A 104 3.89 10.28 -2.20
CA VAL A 104 3.21 11.24 -3.08
C VAL A 104 1.71 10.96 -3.11
N VAL A 105 1.31 9.70 -3.31
CA VAL A 105 -0.12 9.31 -3.32
C VAL A 105 -0.79 9.54 -1.97
N GLY A 106 -0.06 9.36 -0.86
CA GLY A 106 -0.60 9.57 0.49
C GLY A 106 -0.77 11.04 0.90
N LEU A 107 -0.20 11.99 0.15
CA LEU A 107 -0.20 13.42 0.47
C LEU A 107 -0.99 14.30 -0.53
N VAL A 108 -1.34 13.76 -1.70
CA VAL A 108 -2.07 14.44 -2.78
C VAL A 108 -3.52 13.97 -2.79
#